data_AF-A0A350KQ78-F1
#
_entry.id   AF-A0A350KQ78-F1
#
_cell.length_a   1.000
_cell.length_b   1.000
_cell.length_c   1.000
_cell.angle_alpha   90.00
_cell.angle_beta   90.00
_cell.angle_gamma   90.00
#
_symmetry.space_group_name_H-M   'P 1'
#
loop_
_entity.id
_entity.type
_entity.pdbx_description
1 polymer ?
#
loop_
_entity_poly.entity_id
_entity_poly.type
_entity_poly.pdbx_seq_one_letter_code
_entity_poly.pdbx_strand_id
1 'polypeptide(L)'
;MSKRLAAKFKINRRLGVNLWGRSKSPVEKRPYGPGQHGQHKGKPTDYGTQLLAKQKLKGYYGNVSEKQLRKYYAEAIRRTGDTSELLIGLLECRLDAIVYRMKFVPSVFAARQFVNHGHVMVNGKRVNIPSYQVKEGDEISIREKSRQLAIVLEAEA
;
A
#
# COMPACT_ATOMS: atom_id res chain seq x y z
N MET A 1 16.05 -6.20 1.65
CA MET A 1 14.66 -6.49 2.11
C MET A 1 14.48 -6.03 3.55
N SER A 2 13.49 -5.17 3.87
CA SER A 2 13.29 -4.71 5.25
C SER A 2 12.48 -5.72 6.09
N LYS A 3 12.95 -5.99 7.31
CA LYS A 3 12.57 -6.98 8.35
C LYS A 3 11.07 -7.14 8.77
N ARG A 4 10.08 -6.64 8.03
CA ARG A 4 8.64 -6.64 8.43
C ARG A 4 7.76 -7.77 7.88
N LEU A 5 8.34 -8.82 7.29
CA LEU A 5 7.57 -9.94 6.73
C LEU A 5 6.82 -10.78 7.79
N ALA A 6 7.31 -10.82 9.04
CA ALA A 6 6.84 -11.81 10.02
C ALA A 6 5.47 -11.53 10.67
N ALA A 7 4.92 -10.31 10.64
CA ALA A 7 3.64 -10.02 11.31
C ALA A 7 2.80 -8.97 10.57
N LYS A 8 2.24 -9.34 9.40
CA LYS A 8 1.44 -8.46 8.53
C LYS A 8 0.29 -7.76 9.25
N PHE A 9 -0.37 -8.42 10.20
CA PHE A 9 -1.57 -7.89 10.87
C PHE A 9 -1.33 -7.16 12.19
N LYS A 10 -0.10 -7.16 12.72
CA LYS A 10 0.24 -6.45 13.97
C LYS A 10 -0.01 -4.94 13.82
N ILE A 11 0.22 -4.39 12.63
CA ILE A 11 0.00 -2.97 12.33
C ILE A 11 -1.50 -2.59 12.38
N ASN A 12 -2.40 -3.44 11.90
CA ASN A 12 -3.85 -3.18 11.96
C ASN A 12 -4.32 -3.01 13.41
N ARG A 13 -3.86 -3.89 14.30
CA ARG A 13 -4.14 -3.78 15.75
C ARG A 13 -3.49 -2.56 16.39
N ARG A 14 -2.25 -2.23 16.01
CA ARG A 14 -1.55 -1.05 16.55
C ARG A 14 -2.22 0.26 16.13
N LEU A 15 -2.71 0.34 14.90
CA LEU A 15 -3.37 1.53 14.35
C LEU A 15 -4.89 1.53 14.56
N GLY A 16 -5.45 0.43 15.09
CA GLY A 16 -6.88 0.28 15.37
C GLY A 16 -7.75 0.31 14.12
N VAL A 17 -7.24 -0.09 12.95
CA VAL A 17 -7.97 -0.03 11.68
C VAL A 17 -7.64 -1.21 10.79
N ASN A 18 -8.62 -1.68 10.02
CA ASN A 18 -8.43 -2.68 8.97
C ASN A 18 -7.89 -1.98 7.71
N LEU A 19 -6.56 -1.86 7.60
CA LEU A 19 -5.92 -1.10 6.52
C LEU A 19 -6.23 -1.61 5.12
N TRP A 20 -6.50 -2.91 4.96
CA TRP A 20 -6.62 -3.54 3.63
C TRP A 20 -7.97 -4.21 3.41
N GLY A 21 -8.97 -3.92 4.25
CA GLY A 21 -10.34 -4.44 4.09
C GLY A 21 -10.45 -5.97 4.11
N ARG A 22 -9.56 -6.67 4.83
CA ARG A 22 -9.55 -8.14 4.87
C ARG A 22 -10.36 -8.65 6.05
N SER A 23 -11.25 -9.61 5.82
CA SER A 23 -12.02 -10.31 6.88
C SER A 23 -11.14 -11.02 7.92
N LYS A 24 -9.91 -11.39 7.55
CA LYS A 24 -8.94 -11.98 8.48
C LYS A 24 -8.25 -10.95 9.38
N SER A 25 -8.65 -9.67 9.35
CA SER A 25 -8.00 -8.63 10.14
C SER A 25 -8.24 -8.86 11.64
N PRO A 26 -7.20 -9.06 12.46
CA PRO A 26 -7.35 -9.30 13.89
C PRO A 26 -7.94 -8.13 14.68
N VAL A 27 -8.09 -6.94 14.08
CA VAL A 27 -8.72 -5.79 14.73
C VAL A 27 -10.20 -6.06 15.04
N GLU A 28 -10.87 -6.86 14.21
CA GLU A 28 -12.29 -7.21 14.38
C GLU A 28 -12.49 -8.10 15.62
N LYS A 29 -11.58 -9.05 15.85
CA LYS A 29 -11.62 -9.93 17.02
C LYS A 29 -10.94 -9.31 18.26
N ARG A 30 -9.94 -8.45 18.06
CA ARG A 30 -9.08 -7.89 19.12
C ARG A 30 -8.86 -6.39 18.86
N PRO A 31 -9.82 -5.52 19.23
CA PRO A 31 -9.81 -4.08 18.92
C PRO A 31 -8.82 -3.24 19.75
N TYR A 32 -7.92 -3.89 20.48
CA TYR A 32 -6.89 -3.28 21.31
C TYR A 32 -5.48 -3.50 20.72
N GLY A 33 -4.54 -2.66 21.16
CA GLY A 33 -3.16 -2.69 20.67
C GLY A 33 -2.45 -4.03 20.93
N PRO A 34 -1.40 -4.35 20.16
CA PRO A 34 -0.60 -5.56 20.40
C PRO A 34 0.31 -5.39 21.63
N GLY A 35 0.71 -6.51 22.25
CA GLY A 35 1.58 -6.55 23.44
C GLY A 35 0.80 -6.69 24.75
N GLN A 36 1.53 -6.96 25.85
CA GLN A 36 0.97 -7.19 27.20
C GLN A 36 0.14 -5.98 27.68
N HIS A 37 0.65 -4.76 27.51
CA HIS A 37 -0.06 -3.52 27.87
C HIS A 37 -0.97 -2.98 26.76
N GLY A 38 -1.25 -3.76 25.71
CA GLY A 38 -1.95 -3.27 24.53
C GLY A 38 -3.42 -2.88 24.76
N GLN A 39 -4.02 -3.33 25.87
CA GLN A 39 -5.37 -2.95 26.30
C GLN A 39 -5.40 -1.57 26.98
N HIS A 40 -4.30 -1.15 27.62
CA HIS A 40 -4.21 0.17 28.22
C HIS A 40 -3.99 1.21 27.13
N LYS A 41 -5.03 2.01 26.82
CA LYS A 41 -4.94 3.16 25.93
C LYS A 41 -5.03 4.44 26.73
N GLY A 42 -3.92 5.18 26.79
CA GLY A 42 -3.93 6.59 27.20
C GLY A 42 -4.46 7.49 26.08
N LYS A 43 -4.87 8.71 26.43
CA LYS A 43 -5.23 9.75 25.46
C LYS A 43 -4.00 10.09 24.61
N PRO A 44 -4.09 10.04 23.26
CA PRO A 44 -2.96 10.44 22.42
C PRO A 44 -2.71 11.94 22.55
N THR A 45 -1.45 12.33 22.42
CA THR A 45 -1.06 13.73 22.22
C THR A 45 -1.39 14.17 20.79
N ASP A 46 -1.38 15.48 20.51
CA ASP A 46 -1.63 16.01 19.17
C ASP A 46 -0.63 15.46 18.14
N TYR A 47 0.66 15.44 18.51
CA TYR A 47 1.69 14.79 17.70
C TYR A 47 1.41 13.29 17.50
N GLY A 48 0.94 12.60 18.54
CA GLY A 48 0.55 11.19 18.46
C GLY A 48 -0.57 10.96 17.44
N THR A 49 -1.57 11.84 17.42
CA THR A 49 -2.69 11.80 16.47
C THR A 49 -2.20 11.96 15.02
N GLN A 50 -1.35 12.95 14.76
CA GLN A 50 -0.77 13.17 13.43
C GLN A 50 0.15 12.02 12.99
N LEU A 51 0.98 11.52 13.91
CA LEU A 51 1.86 10.39 13.66
C LEU A 51 1.04 9.14 13.27
N LEU A 52 -0.05 8.86 14.00
CA LEU A 52 -0.95 7.74 13.70
C LEU A 52 -1.58 7.89 12.31
N ALA A 53 -2.06 9.08 11.94
CA ALA A 53 -2.61 9.34 10.61
C ALA A 53 -1.58 9.06 9.51
N LYS A 54 -0.34 9.56 9.66
CA LYS A 54 0.75 9.26 8.73
C LYS A 54 1.06 7.76 8.65
N GLN A 55 1.10 7.06 9.79
CA GLN A 55 1.37 5.61 9.81
C GLN A 55 0.25 4.81 9.13
N LYS A 56 -1.03 5.23 9.27
CA LYS A 56 -2.17 4.63 8.57
C LYS A 56 -2.00 4.75 7.05
N LEU A 57 -1.75 5.96 6.56
CA LEU A 57 -1.53 6.22 5.15
C LEU A 57 -0.37 5.39 4.59
N LYS A 58 0.77 5.40 5.30
CA LYS A 58 1.94 4.59 4.92
C LYS A 58 1.63 3.10 4.84
N GLY A 59 0.90 2.58 5.83
CA GLY A 59 0.52 1.18 5.91
C GLY A 59 -0.46 0.75 4.84
N TYR A 60 -1.40 1.64 4.47
CA TYR A 60 -2.41 1.41 3.44
C TYR A 60 -1.76 1.05 2.09
N TYR A 61 -0.80 1.87 1.63
CA TYR A 61 -0.06 1.66 0.37
C TYR A 61 1.07 0.62 0.47
N GLY A 62 0.84 -0.51 1.15
CA GLY A 62 1.79 -1.62 1.17
C GLY A 62 3.07 -1.32 1.95
N ASN A 63 2.99 -0.43 2.95
CA ASN A 63 4.09 -0.01 3.80
C ASN A 63 5.24 0.64 3.03
N VAL A 64 4.91 1.70 2.28
CA VAL A 64 5.87 2.64 1.66
C VAL A 64 6.92 3.06 2.70
N SER A 65 8.19 3.22 2.31
CA SER A 65 9.21 3.67 3.25
C SER A 65 8.96 5.12 3.71
N GLU A 66 9.35 5.48 4.92
CA GLU A 66 9.23 6.87 5.42
C GLU A 66 9.96 7.86 4.50
N LYS A 67 11.13 7.47 3.98
CA LYS A 67 11.89 8.28 3.02
C LYS A 67 11.10 8.53 1.74
N GLN A 68 10.40 7.52 1.20
CA GLN A 68 9.56 7.69 0.02
C GLN A 68 8.31 8.52 0.32
N LEU A 69 7.62 8.27 1.44
CA LEU A 69 6.45 9.05 1.83
C LEU A 69 6.79 10.53 1.98
N ARG A 70 7.93 10.85 2.61
CA ARG A 70 8.44 12.22 2.71
C ARG A 70 8.72 12.84 1.34
N LYS A 71 9.24 12.08 0.38
CA LYS A 71 9.47 12.55 -0.99
C LYS A 71 8.15 12.87 -1.70
N TYR A 72 7.15 12.01 -1.59
CA TYR A 72 5.83 12.28 -2.18
C TYR A 72 5.17 13.50 -1.56
N TYR A 73 5.28 13.67 -0.23
CA TYR A 73 4.77 14.85 0.45
C TYR A 73 5.48 16.14 0.01
N ALA A 74 6.81 16.11 -0.10
CA ALA A 74 7.57 17.26 -0.60
C ALA A 74 7.19 17.62 -2.05
N GLU A 75 6.96 16.61 -2.90
CA GLU A 75 6.49 16.82 -4.26
C GLU A 75 5.05 17.35 -4.30
N ALA A 76 4.18 16.90 -3.41
CA ALA A 76 2.81 17.41 -3.30
C ALA A 76 2.78 18.89 -2.89
N ILE A 77 3.60 19.29 -1.92
CA ILE A 77 3.74 20.70 -1.50
C ILE A 77 4.28 21.59 -2.63
N ARG A 78 5.18 21.06 -3.47
CA ARG A 78 5.79 21.81 -4.57
C ARG A 78 4.79 22.13 -5.68
N ARG A 79 3.73 21.32 -5.82
CA ARG A 79 2.70 21.50 -6.86
C ARG A 79 1.64 22.48 -6.39
N THR A 80 1.09 23.24 -7.33
CA THR A 80 -0.02 24.17 -7.05
C THR A 80 -1.32 23.37 -6.92
N GLY A 81 -2.07 23.61 -5.84
CA GLY A 81 -3.35 22.95 -5.55
C GLY A 81 -3.45 22.45 -4.10
N ASP A 82 -4.48 21.64 -3.81
CA ASP A 82 -4.63 21.01 -2.50
C ASP A 82 -3.55 19.94 -2.29
N THR A 83 -2.69 20.14 -1.28
CA THR A 83 -1.57 19.24 -0.99
C THR A 83 -2.03 17.83 -0.61
N SER A 84 -3.17 17.69 0.06
CA SER A 84 -3.71 16.41 0.49
C SER A 84 -4.16 15.60 -0.71
N GLU A 85 -4.93 16.21 -1.63
CA GLU A 85 -5.38 15.57 -2.87
C GLU A 85 -4.19 15.16 -3.73
N LEU A 86 -3.21 16.06 -3.89
CA LEU A 86 -1.99 15.80 -4.66
C LEU A 86 -1.16 14.66 -4.06
N LEU A 87 -1.03 14.58 -2.73
CA LEU A 87 -0.33 13.48 -2.06
C LEU A 87 -1.03 12.14 -2.33
N ILE A 88 -2.36 12.10 -2.22
CA ILE A 88 -3.12 10.88 -2.51
C ILE A 88 -2.99 10.50 -3.98
N GLY A 89 -3.09 11.46 -4.91
CA GLY A 89 -2.87 11.23 -6.34
C GLY A 89 -1.50 10.61 -6.62
N LEU A 90 -0.42 11.16 -6.06
CA LEU A 90 0.93 10.61 -6.21
C LEU A 90 1.08 9.16 -5.67
N LEU A 91 0.33 8.83 -4.61
CA LEU A 91 0.32 7.49 -4.03
C LEU A 91 -0.52 6.50 -4.86
N GLU A 92 -1.66 6.94 -5.39
CA GLU A 92 -2.51 6.13 -6.28
C GLU A 92 -1.89 5.93 -7.68
N CYS A 93 -1.08 6.87 -8.19
CA CYS A 93 -0.36 6.72 -9.46
C CYS A 93 0.84 5.76 -9.41
N ARG A 94 1.13 5.14 -8.26
CA ARG A 94 2.18 4.12 -8.18
C ARG A 94 1.76 2.85 -8.91
N LEU A 95 2.68 2.24 -9.67
CA LEU A 95 2.39 1.00 -10.40
C LEU A 95 1.88 -0.13 -9.47
N ASP A 96 2.43 -0.28 -8.27
CA ASP A 96 1.92 -1.28 -7.31
C ASP A 96 0.51 -0.96 -6.78
N ALA A 97 0.16 0.31 -6.65
CA ALA A 97 -1.20 0.72 -6.30
C ALA A 97 -2.16 0.41 -7.45
N ILE A 98 -1.83 0.81 -8.67
CA ILE A 98 -2.68 0.59 -9.85
C ILE A 98 -2.89 -0.90 -10.12
N VAL A 99 -1.84 -1.71 -10.08
CA VAL A 99 -1.96 -3.18 -10.25
C VAL A 99 -2.90 -3.80 -9.22
N TYR A 100 -2.92 -3.28 -7.99
CA TYR A 100 -3.89 -3.69 -6.97
C TYR A 100 -5.31 -3.15 -7.26
N ARG A 101 -5.45 -1.89 -7.69
CA ARG A 101 -6.75 -1.28 -8.03
C ARG A 101 -7.42 -1.95 -9.22
N MET A 102 -6.64 -2.37 -10.22
CA MET A 102 -7.08 -3.14 -11.39
C MET A 102 -7.45 -4.59 -11.06
N LYS A 103 -7.27 -5.03 -9.80
CA LYS A 103 -7.52 -6.40 -9.35
C LYS A 103 -6.72 -7.46 -10.13
N PHE A 104 -5.55 -7.14 -10.67
CA PHE A 104 -4.67 -8.15 -11.28
C PHE A 104 -4.12 -9.15 -10.24
N VAL A 105 -4.16 -8.78 -8.97
CA VAL A 105 -3.75 -9.61 -7.84
C VAL A 105 -4.57 -9.24 -6.59
N PRO A 106 -4.75 -10.17 -5.63
CA PRO A 106 -5.72 -10.01 -4.56
C PRO A 106 -5.25 -9.10 -3.41
N SER A 107 -4.06 -8.50 -3.49
CA SER A 107 -3.54 -7.67 -2.40
C SER A 107 -2.41 -6.72 -2.77
N VAL A 108 -2.30 -5.63 -2.02
CA VAL A 108 -1.22 -4.65 -2.17
C VAL A 108 0.18 -5.27 -2.04
N PHE A 109 0.34 -6.27 -1.17
CA PHE A 109 1.62 -6.98 -1.01
C PHE A 109 1.94 -7.88 -2.21
N ALA A 110 0.91 -8.57 -2.72
CA ALA A 110 1.03 -9.38 -3.92
C ALA A 110 1.37 -8.48 -5.12
N ALA A 111 0.72 -7.31 -5.26
CA ALA A 111 1.00 -6.35 -6.33
C ALA A 111 2.46 -5.93 -6.36
N ARG A 112 3.01 -5.58 -5.19
CA ARG A 112 4.42 -5.23 -5.09
C ARG A 112 5.34 -6.38 -5.53
N GLN A 113 5.05 -7.61 -5.10
CA GLN A 113 5.84 -8.79 -5.47
C GLN A 113 5.71 -9.09 -6.97
N PHE A 114 4.50 -9.01 -7.50
CA PHE A 114 4.15 -9.26 -8.89
C PHE A 114 4.88 -8.29 -9.83
N VAL A 115 4.90 -7.00 -9.46
CA VAL A 115 5.71 -5.98 -10.15
C VAL A 115 7.19 -6.30 -10.01
N ASN A 116 7.73 -6.53 -8.80
CA ASN A 116 9.17 -6.81 -8.61
C ASN A 116 9.67 -8.01 -9.44
N HIS A 117 8.86 -9.05 -9.59
CA HIS A 117 9.21 -10.22 -10.42
C HIS A 117 9.08 -9.92 -11.92
N GLY A 118 8.52 -8.77 -12.29
CA GLY A 118 8.42 -8.26 -13.65
C GLY A 118 7.38 -9.01 -14.46
N HIS A 119 6.22 -9.26 -13.85
CA HIS A 119 5.03 -9.81 -14.50
C HIS A 119 4.14 -8.72 -15.12
N VAL A 120 4.49 -7.45 -14.95
CA VAL A 120 3.74 -6.29 -15.44
C VAL A 120 4.48 -5.63 -16.61
N MET A 121 3.69 -5.22 -17.59
CA MET A 121 4.11 -4.49 -18.77
C MET A 121 3.45 -3.11 -18.74
N VAL A 122 4.21 -2.06 -19.09
CA VAL A 122 3.70 -0.70 -19.29
C VAL A 122 4.09 -0.29 -20.71
N ASN A 123 3.11 0.05 -21.55
CA ASN A 123 3.30 0.39 -22.97
C ASN A 123 4.14 -0.68 -23.71
N GLY A 124 3.80 -1.95 -23.51
CA GLY A 124 4.50 -3.10 -24.11
C GLY A 124 5.91 -3.39 -23.58
N LYS A 125 6.41 -2.64 -22.57
CA LYS A 125 7.73 -2.85 -21.96
C LYS A 125 7.62 -3.40 -20.55
N ARG A 126 8.49 -4.35 -20.19
CA ARG A 126 8.55 -4.93 -18.84
C ARG A 126 8.97 -3.86 -17.82
N VAL A 127 8.14 -3.63 -16.80
CA VAL A 127 8.46 -2.72 -15.68
C VAL A 127 8.42 -3.50 -14.38
N ASN A 128 9.53 -3.46 -13.63
CA ASN A 128 9.67 -4.18 -12.36
C ASN A 128 9.86 -3.26 -11.14
N ILE A 129 9.52 -1.98 -11.27
CA ILE A 129 9.68 -0.98 -10.22
C ILE A 129 8.29 -0.63 -9.64
N PRO A 130 7.96 -1.06 -8.41
CA PRO A 130 6.66 -0.78 -7.79
C PRO A 130 6.34 0.70 -7.65
N SER A 131 7.38 1.53 -7.44
CA SER A 131 7.23 2.98 -7.29
C SER A 131 7.21 3.74 -8.62
N TYR A 132 7.17 3.05 -9.76
CA TYR A 132 6.97 3.69 -11.06
C TYR A 132 5.71 4.55 -11.01
N GLN A 133 5.82 5.80 -11.48
CA GLN A 133 4.71 6.76 -11.52
C GLN A 133 4.05 6.65 -12.88
N VAL A 134 2.88 6.02 -12.89
CA VAL A 134 2.04 5.85 -14.07
C VAL A 134 1.46 7.20 -14.43
N LYS A 135 1.45 7.50 -15.73
CA LYS A 135 0.89 8.71 -16.30
C LYS A 135 -0.43 8.39 -16.99
N GLU A 136 -1.21 9.43 -17.21
CA GLU A 136 -2.38 9.34 -18.06
C GLU A 136 -1.95 8.87 -19.47
N GLY A 137 -2.73 7.94 -20.03
CA GLY A 137 -2.44 7.31 -21.32
C GLY A 137 -1.50 6.09 -21.28
N ASP A 138 -0.91 5.74 -20.13
CA ASP A 138 -0.11 4.52 -20.01
C ASP A 138 -1.00 3.26 -20.09
N GLU A 139 -0.65 2.34 -20.99
CA GLU A 139 -1.28 1.03 -21.09
C GLU A 139 -0.59 0.03 -20.16
N ILE A 140 -1.33 -0.52 -19.19
CA ILE A 140 -0.81 -1.49 -18.22
C ILE A 140 -1.40 -2.87 -18.52
N SER A 141 -0.54 -3.86 -18.74
CA SER A 141 -0.95 -5.23 -19.02
C SER A 141 -0.11 -6.26 -18.28
N ILE A 142 -0.65 -7.47 -18.14
CA ILE A 142 0.06 -8.63 -17.58
C ILE A 142 0.85 -9.32 -18.69
N ARG A 143 2.12 -9.62 -18.41
CA ARG A 143 2.98 -10.43 -19.28
C ARG A 143 2.28 -11.76 -19.61
N GLU A 144 2.22 -12.13 -20.89
CA GLU A 144 1.46 -13.29 -21.36
C GLU A 144 1.75 -14.59 -20.58
N LYS A 145 3.03 -14.91 -20.37
CA LYS A 145 3.48 -16.09 -19.60
C LYS A 145 3.01 -16.10 -18.14
N SER A 146 2.52 -14.99 -17.63
CA SER A 146 2.13 -14.78 -16.24
C SER A 146 0.62 -14.71 -16.05
N ARG A 147 -0.17 -14.72 -17.14
CA ARG A 147 -1.64 -14.68 -17.09
C ARG A 147 -2.24 -15.94 -16.45
N GLN A 148 -1.60 -17.09 -16.65
CA GLN A 148 -2.03 -18.38 -16.10
C GLN A 148 -1.54 -18.64 -14.67
N LEU A 149 -0.95 -17.65 -14.00
CA LEU A 149 -0.56 -17.80 -12.60
C LEU A 149 -1.82 -17.83 -11.73
N ALA A 150 -1.90 -18.79 -10.80
CA ALA A 150 -3.04 -18.94 -9.89
C ALA A 150 -3.41 -17.63 -9.18
N ILE A 151 -2.42 -16.82 -8.78
CA ILE A 151 -2.67 -15.53 -8.10
C ILE A 151 -3.39 -14.49 -8.96
N VAL A 152 -3.26 -14.58 -10.29
CA VAL A 152 -3.96 -13.71 -11.25
C VAL A 152 -5.39 -14.22 -11.42
N LEU A 153 -5.55 -15.52 -11.63
CA LEU A 153 -6.85 -16.18 -11.78
C LEU A 153 -7.73 -16.02 -10.52
N GLU A 154 -7.14 -16.15 -9.33
CA GLU A 154 -7.82 -15.93 -8.04
C GLU A 154 -8.29 -14.49 -7.83
N ALA A 155 -7.74 -13.51 -8.55
CA ALA A 155 -8.09 -12.11 -8.39
C ALA A 155 -9.24 -11.65 -9.30
N GLU A 156 -9.47 -12.38 -10.39
CA GLU A 156 -10.61 -12.20 -11.31
C GLU A 156 -11.92 -12.77 -10.75
N ALA A 157 -11.83 -13.75 -9.84
CA ALA A 157 -12.96 -14.37 -9.14
C ALA A 157 -13.49 -13.54 -7.96
#